data_AF-A0A3B1CHV0-F1
#
_entry.id   AF-A0A3B1CHV0-F1
#
_cell.length_a   1.000
_cell.length_b   1.000
_cell.length_c   1.000
_cell.angle_alpha   90.00
_cell.angle_beta   90.00
_cell.angle_gamma   90.00
#
_symmetry.space_group_name_H-M   'P 1'
#
loop_
_entity.id
_entity.type
_entity.pdbx_description
1 polymer ?
#
loop_
_entity_poly.entity_id
_entity_poly.type
_entity_poly.pdbx_seq_one_letter_code
_entity_poly.pdbx_strand_id
1 'polypeptide(L)'
;MKISNYILFVLTAIVPVYTRKDGDDKGLNSLMPTHENSSTTIDISHLESTQFNDVIEFYFKPSVNITISKVDVAMKNFTDILPGDSQTIYEKDQWSMMVGYQGVDVGQEWVFVISGKDSSNNKDYQITTKYVVNN
;
A
#
# COMPACT_ATOMS: atom_id res chain seq x y z
N MET A 1 14.46 -20.23 21.34
CA MET A 1 13.33 -19.33 21.01
C MET A 1 13.93 -17.94 20.77
N LYS A 2 14.12 -17.54 19.51
CA LYS A 2 14.66 -16.21 19.17
C LYS A 2 13.49 -15.24 19.08
N ILE A 3 13.52 -14.20 19.90
CA ILE A 3 12.54 -13.11 19.89
C ILE A 3 13.10 -12.08 18.90
N SER A 4 12.49 -11.95 17.73
CA SER A 4 12.83 -10.91 16.77
C SER A 4 12.17 -9.61 17.19
N ASN A 5 12.98 -8.62 17.56
CA ASN A 5 12.54 -7.25 17.80
C ASN A 5 12.49 -6.54 16.44
N TYR A 6 11.28 -6.25 15.94
CA TYR A 6 11.10 -5.40 14.78
C TYR A 6 11.22 -3.93 15.22
N ILE A 7 12.22 -3.21 14.72
CA ILE A 7 12.36 -1.77 14.94
C ILE A 7 11.58 -1.06 13.84
N LEU A 8 10.48 -0.42 14.24
CA LEU A 8 9.65 0.44 13.39
C LEU A 8 10.23 1.87 13.41
N PHE A 9 10.64 2.39 12.26
CA PHE A 9 10.97 3.82 12.11
C PHE A 9 9.79 4.54 11.45
N VAL A 10 9.11 5.42 12.21
CA VAL A 10 8.06 6.30 11.69
C VAL A 10 8.63 7.71 11.56
N LEU A 11 8.74 8.22 10.33
CA LEU A 11 9.11 9.60 10.05
C LEU A 11 7.84 10.47 10.05
N THR A 12 7.62 11.30 11.07
CA THR A 12 6.44 12.18 11.14
C THR A 12 6.79 13.59 10.64
N ALA A 13 6.15 14.04 9.57
CA ALA A 13 6.10 15.45 9.19
C ALA A 13 4.76 16.08 9.64
N ILE A 14 4.85 17.27 10.22
CA ILE A 14 3.73 18.03 10.82
C ILE A 14 2.98 18.80 9.72
N VAL A 15 1.63 18.77 9.73
CA VAL A 15 0.79 19.60 8.83
C VAL A 15 -0.36 20.25 9.62
N PRO A 16 -0.69 21.55 9.37
CA PRO A 16 -1.60 22.32 10.22
C PRO A 16 -3.10 22.02 10.00
N VAL A 17 -3.87 22.27 11.07
CA VAL A 17 -5.33 22.11 11.15
C VAL A 17 -6.05 23.25 10.42
N TYR A 18 -6.96 22.90 9.52
CA TYR A 18 -8.04 23.78 9.07
C TYR A 18 -9.39 23.09 9.26
N THR A 19 -10.22 23.64 10.14
CA THR A 19 -11.63 23.26 10.30
C THR A 19 -12.51 24.03 9.32
N ARG A 20 -13.45 23.35 8.64
CA ARG A 20 -14.56 24.03 7.96
C ARG A 20 -15.90 23.33 8.18
N LYS A 21 -16.75 24.10 8.86
CA LYS A 21 -18.17 24.08 9.22
C LYS A 21 -19.15 23.26 8.37
N ASP A 22 -20.03 22.57 9.11
CA ASP A 22 -21.16 21.71 8.69
C ASP A 22 -22.24 22.39 7.85
N GLY A 23 -22.94 21.56 7.06
CA GLY A 23 -24.18 21.91 6.35
C GLY A 23 -25.03 20.68 6.05
N ASP A 24 -25.96 20.40 6.96
CA ASP A 24 -27.29 19.76 6.89
C ASP A 24 -27.56 18.48 6.05
N ASP A 25 -27.89 17.43 6.80
CA ASP A 25 -28.48 16.15 6.39
C ASP A 25 -29.88 16.30 5.78
N LYS A 26 -30.10 15.75 4.56
CA LYS A 26 -31.36 15.12 4.13
C LYS A 26 -31.14 14.07 3.03
N GLY A 27 -31.45 12.81 3.32
CA GLY A 27 -31.71 11.78 2.31
C GLY A 27 -30.96 10.47 2.53
N LEU A 28 -31.46 9.65 3.46
CA LEU A 28 -30.98 8.28 3.69
C LEU A 28 -31.43 7.35 2.55
N ASN A 29 -30.74 7.42 1.42
CA ASN A 29 -30.54 6.26 0.54
C ASN A 29 -29.07 5.91 0.68
N SER A 30 -28.78 4.91 1.52
CA SER A 30 -27.47 4.28 1.58
C SER A 30 -27.22 3.56 0.25
N LEU A 31 -26.85 4.33 -0.77
CA LEU A 31 -26.10 3.82 -1.89
C LEU A 31 -24.76 3.37 -1.30
N MET A 32 -24.67 2.08 -0.96
CA MET A 32 -23.36 1.46 -0.88
C MET A 32 -22.64 1.86 -2.17
N PRO A 33 -21.45 2.49 -2.11
CA PRO A 33 -20.71 2.76 -3.32
C PRO A 33 -20.51 1.41 -4.00
N THR A 34 -21.22 1.21 -5.11
CA THR A 34 -20.98 0.12 -6.03
C THR A 34 -19.52 0.27 -6.43
N HIS A 35 -18.70 -0.65 -5.95
CA HIS A 35 -17.30 -0.79 -6.31
C HIS A 35 -17.28 -1.09 -7.82
N GLU A 36 -17.33 -0.03 -8.64
CA GLU A 36 -16.95 -0.14 -10.04
C GLU A 36 -15.51 -0.60 -10.01
N ASN A 37 -15.28 -1.84 -10.42
CA ASN A 37 -13.96 -2.41 -10.57
C ASN A 37 -13.15 -1.50 -11.50
N SER A 38 -12.39 -0.56 -10.93
CA SER A 38 -11.43 0.22 -11.69
C SER A 38 -10.47 -0.78 -12.33
N SER A 39 -10.17 -0.63 -13.62
CA SER A 39 -9.22 -1.49 -14.33
C SER A 39 -7.77 -1.34 -13.85
N THR A 40 -7.55 -0.65 -12.73
CA THR A 40 -6.26 -0.48 -12.07
C THR A 40 -5.76 -1.85 -11.61
N THR A 41 -4.54 -2.18 -12.02
CA THR A 41 -3.81 -3.37 -11.61
C THR A 41 -2.46 -2.93 -11.05
N ILE A 42 -1.90 -3.72 -10.14
CA ILE A 42 -0.59 -3.47 -9.53
C ILE A 42 0.25 -4.73 -9.64
N ASP A 43 1.38 -4.62 -10.33
CA ASP A 43 2.41 -5.67 -10.35
C ASP A 43 3.28 -5.53 -9.11
N ILE A 44 3.75 -6.66 -8.57
CA ILE A 44 4.68 -6.72 -7.44
C ILE A 44 5.96 -7.44 -7.88
N SER A 45 7.10 -6.94 -7.41
CA SER A 45 8.40 -7.58 -7.54
C SER A 45 9.16 -7.45 -6.22
N HIS A 46 10.23 -8.22 -6.05
CA HIS A 46 11.15 -8.04 -4.95
C HIS A 46 12.60 -7.95 -5.44
N LEU A 47 13.47 -7.37 -4.62
CA LEU A 47 14.92 -7.33 -4.79
C LEU A 47 15.61 -7.49 -3.43
N GLU A 48 16.83 -8.02 -3.42
CA GLU A 48 17.70 -7.90 -2.26
C GLU A 48 18.16 -6.45 -2.10
N SER A 49 18.11 -5.93 -0.87
CA SER A 49 18.56 -4.57 -0.59
C SER A 49 20.06 -4.45 -0.80
N THR A 50 20.47 -3.38 -1.49
CA THR A 50 21.89 -3.03 -1.65
C THR A 50 22.45 -2.27 -0.46
N GLN A 51 21.58 -1.78 0.45
CA GLN A 51 21.95 -0.95 1.59
C GLN A 51 21.93 -1.74 2.91
N PHE A 52 21.05 -2.74 3.02
CA PHE A 52 20.84 -3.49 4.23
C PHE A 52 20.98 -4.99 3.98
N ASN A 53 21.90 -5.64 4.71
CA ASN A 53 22.05 -7.08 4.62
C ASN A 53 20.77 -7.79 5.08
N ASP A 54 20.44 -8.89 4.42
CA ASP A 54 19.30 -9.77 4.71
C ASP A 54 17.93 -9.06 4.67
N VAL A 55 17.81 -7.97 3.90
CA VAL A 55 16.54 -7.28 3.63
C VAL A 55 16.08 -7.58 2.21
N ILE A 56 14.83 -8.04 2.10
CA ILE A 56 14.11 -8.08 0.82
C ILE A 56 13.21 -6.86 0.72
N GLU A 57 13.39 -6.09 -0.35
CA GLU A 57 12.60 -4.92 -0.70
C GLU A 57 11.52 -5.32 -1.69
N PHE A 58 10.26 -5.04 -1.36
CA PHE A 58 9.13 -5.20 -2.26
C PHE A 58 8.89 -3.89 -3.03
N TYR A 59 8.68 -4.04 -4.33
CA TYR A 59 8.40 -2.97 -5.27
C TYR A 59 7.04 -3.19 -5.91
N PHE A 60 6.41 -2.10 -6.34
CA PHE A 60 5.17 -2.14 -7.08
C PHE A 60 5.21 -1.27 -8.33
N LYS A 61 4.37 -1.62 -9.31
CA LYS A 61 4.20 -0.86 -10.54
C LYS A 61 2.71 -0.81 -10.91
N PRO A 62 2.09 0.38 -10.92
CA PRO A 62 0.67 0.52 -11.22
C PRO A 62 0.40 0.65 -12.73
N SER A 63 -0.76 0.19 -13.20
CA SER A 63 -1.17 0.27 -14.61
C SER A 63 -1.75 1.63 -15.02
N VAL A 64 -1.99 2.52 -14.05
CA VAL A 64 -2.41 3.92 -14.18
C VAL A 64 -1.75 4.75 -13.09
N ASN A 65 -1.81 6.09 -13.19
CA ASN A 65 -1.34 6.96 -12.12
C ASN A 65 -2.23 6.80 -10.89
N ILE A 66 -1.63 6.54 -9.73
CA ILE A 66 -2.37 6.33 -8.48
C ILE A 66 -1.80 7.16 -7.34
N THR A 67 -2.63 7.42 -6.35
CA THR A 67 -2.21 7.72 -4.98
C THR A 67 -2.45 6.48 -4.12
N ILE A 68 -1.68 6.31 -3.05
CA ILE A 68 -1.86 5.21 -2.09
C ILE A 68 -2.20 5.82 -0.74
N SER A 69 -3.30 5.41 -0.13
CA SER A 69 -3.66 5.83 1.23
C SER A 69 -3.21 4.82 2.28
N LYS A 70 -3.14 3.53 1.91
CA LYS A 70 -2.78 2.45 2.82
C LYS A 70 -2.37 1.19 2.06
N VAL A 71 -1.44 0.43 2.64
CA VAL A 71 -1.19 -0.97 2.26
C VAL A 71 -1.31 -1.86 3.49
N ASP A 72 -2.22 -2.84 3.47
CA ASP A 72 -2.22 -3.92 4.44
C ASP A 72 -1.37 -5.07 3.88
N VAL A 73 -0.39 -5.52 4.66
CA VAL A 73 0.54 -6.60 4.29
C VAL A 73 0.27 -7.80 5.19
N ALA A 74 0.20 -9.01 4.63
CA ALA A 74 0.04 -10.23 5.40
C ALA A 74 0.91 -11.37 4.86
N MET A 75 1.52 -12.14 5.77
CA MET A 75 2.24 -13.37 5.49
C MET A 75 2.01 -14.33 6.66
N LYS A 76 1.31 -15.45 6.47
CA LYS A 76 0.99 -16.49 7.46
C LYS A 76 0.62 -15.99 8.89
N ASN A 77 1.61 -15.70 9.73
CA ASN A 77 1.45 -15.25 11.13
C ASN A 77 1.91 -13.80 11.36
N PHE A 78 2.15 -13.06 10.29
CA PHE A 78 2.61 -11.68 10.26
C PHE A 78 1.58 -10.82 9.53
N THR A 79 1.30 -9.65 10.09
CA THR A 79 0.48 -8.62 9.47
C THR A 79 1.08 -7.26 9.76
N ASP A 80 1.10 -6.38 8.79
CA ASP A 80 1.57 -5.00 8.93
C ASP A 80 0.67 -4.03 8.16
N ILE A 81 0.68 -2.77 8.56
CA ILE A 81 -0.09 -1.70 7.93
C ILE A 81 0.87 -0.55 7.60
N LEU A 82 1.08 -0.33 6.31
CA LEU A 82 1.90 0.76 5.82
C LEU A 82 0.99 1.96 5.54
N PRO A 83 1.20 3.10 6.22
CA PRO A 83 0.50 4.33 5.87
C PRO A 83 0.96 4.79 4.49
N GLY A 84 0.01 5.16 3.63
CA GLY A 84 0.30 5.80 2.36
C GLY A 84 0.31 7.33 2.48
N ASP A 85 0.64 7.99 1.37
CA ASP A 85 0.47 9.43 1.20
C ASP A 85 -0.48 9.72 0.03
N SER A 86 -1.65 10.27 0.36
CA SER A 86 -2.66 10.68 -0.60
C SER A 86 -2.26 11.83 -1.53
N GLN A 87 -1.12 12.50 -1.28
CA GLN A 87 -0.62 13.60 -2.12
C GLN A 87 0.44 13.12 -3.13
N THR A 88 1.10 11.99 -2.85
CA THR A 88 2.13 11.44 -3.73
C THR A 88 1.48 10.68 -4.89
N ILE A 89 1.80 11.08 -6.12
CA ILE A 89 1.39 10.39 -7.33
C ILE A 89 2.47 9.36 -7.69
N TYR A 90 2.09 8.10 -7.71
CA TYR A 90 2.88 7.02 -8.30
C TYR A 90 2.51 6.90 -9.77
N GLU A 91 3.48 7.19 -10.61
CA GLU A 91 3.32 7.23 -12.06
C GLU A 91 3.10 5.83 -12.64
N LYS A 92 2.25 5.77 -13.66
CA LYS A 92 1.96 4.57 -14.44
C LYS A 92 3.26 3.94 -14.97
N ASP A 93 3.31 2.61 -14.93
CA ASP A 93 4.39 1.79 -15.46
C ASP A 93 5.78 2.06 -14.85
N GLN A 94 5.84 2.81 -13.73
CA GLN A 94 7.07 3.06 -12.98
C GLN A 94 7.14 2.18 -11.73
N TRP A 95 8.29 1.53 -11.52
CA TRP A 95 8.55 0.78 -10.30
C TRP A 95 8.86 1.74 -9.14
N SER A 96 8.18 1.55 -8.02
CA SER A 96 8.41 2.28 -6.77
C SER A 96 8.63 1.29 -5.62
N MET A 97 9.56 1.61 -4.73
CA MET A 97 9.78 0.82 -3.52
C MET A 97 8.58 0.98 -2.60
N MET A 98 8.05 -0.14 -2.10
CA MET A 98 6.96 -0.17 -1.13
C MET A 98 7.48 -0.27 0.30
N VAL A 99 8.27 -1.30 0.58
CA VAL A 99 8.70 -1.67 1.93
C VAL A 99 9.84 -2.68 1.87
N GLY A 100 10.69 -2.71 2.89
CA GLY A 100 11.71 -3.75 3.09
C GLY A 100 11.48 -4.53 4.38
N TYR A 101 11.62 -5.85 4.32
CA TYR A 101 11.55 -6.73 5.50
C TYR A 101 12.78 -7.61 5.62
N GLN A 102 13.18 -7.88 6.87
CA GLN A 102 14.19 -8.91 7.18
C GLN A 102 13.52 -10.26 7.43
N GLY A 103 14.29 -11.34 7.25
CA GLY A 103 13.80 -12.71 7.49
C GLY A 103 12.77 -13.18 6.45
N VAL A 104 12.84 -12.62 5.25
CA VAL A 104 12.05 -13.03 4.10
C VAL A 104 12.79 -14.17 3.39
N ASP A 105 12.13 -15.33 3.30
CA ASP A 105 12.68 -16.53 2.67
C ASP A 105 11.99 -16.81 1.32
N VAL A 106 12.71 -17.47 0.41
CA VAL A 106 12.17 -17.98 -0.84
C VAL A 106 11.03 -18.96 -0.57
N GLY A 107 9.96 -18.86 -1.37
CA GLY A 107 8.73 -19.65 -1.24
C GLY A 107 7.74 -19.08 -0.22
N GLN A 108 8.05 -17.99 0.49
CA GLN A 108 7.08 -17.31 1.33
C GLN A 108 6.01 -16.63 0.47
N GLU A 109 4.75 -16.84 0.86
CA GLU A 109 3.59 -16.20 0.24
C GLU A 109 3.19 -14.93 1.00
N TRP A 110 3.06 -13.84 0.25
CA TRP A 110 2.71 -12.52 0.73
C TRP A 110 1.41 -12.05 0.10
N VAL A 111 0.60 -11.34 0.87
CA VAL A 111 -0.63 -10.69 0.41
C VAL A 111 -0.51 -9.20 0.67
N PHE A 112 -0.75 -8.40 -0.36
CA PHE A 112 -0.76 -6.94 -0.30
C PHE A 112 -2.16 -6.45 -0.67
N VAL A 113 -2.81 -5.72 0.23
CA VAL A 113 -4.07 -5.02 -0.03
C VAL A 113 -3.78 -3.54 -0.12
N ILE A 114 -3.71 -3.01 -1.35
CA ILE A 114 -3.34 -1.63 -1.63
C ILE A 114 -4.62 -0.84 -1.89
N SER A 115 -4.83 0.21 -1.10
CA SER A 115 -5.99 1.09 -1.22
C SER A 115 -5.53 2.52 -1.55
N GLY A 116 -6.32 3.22 -2.37
CA GLY A 116 -5.98 4.56 -2.80
C GLY A 116 -6.95 5.10 -3.84
N LYS A 117 -6.49 6.07 -4.64
CA LYS A 117 -7.28 6.67 -5.73
C LYS A 117 -6.53 6.66 -7.05
N ASP A 118 -7.25 6.45 -8.14
CA ASP A 118 -6.77 6.75 -9.48
C ASP A 118 -6.65 8.28 -9.63
N SER A 119 -5.46 8.76 -9.96
CA SER A 119 -5.17 10.20 -10.01
C SER A 119 -5.85 10.91 -11.18
N SER A 120 -6.31 10.19 -12.21
CA SER A 120 -6.96 10.76 -13.38
C SER A 120 -8.45 11.09 -13.17
N ASN A 121 -9.12 10.33 -12.32
CA ASN A 121 -10.58 10.40 -12.15
C ASN A 121 -11.02 10.44 -10.67
N ASN A 122 -10.08 10.40 -9.74
CA ASN A 122 -10.30 10.39 -8.29
C ASN A 122 -11.18 9.23 -7.78
N LYS A 123 -11.35 8.14 -8.55
CA LYS A 123 -12.07 6.95 -8.11
C LYS A 123 -11.22 6.18 -7.12
N ASP A 124 -11.86 5.77 -6.02
CA ASP A 124 -11.25 4.88 -5.04
C ASP A 124 -11.02 3.48 -5.64
N TYR A 125 -9.91 2.84 -5.26
CA TYR A 125 -9.64 1.45 -5.58
C TYR A 125 -9.15 0.69 -4.34
N GLN A 126 -9.34 -0.63 -4.37
CA GLN A 126 -8.69 -1.56 -3.45
C GLN A 126 -8.27 -2.80 -4.24
N ILE A 127 -6.97 -3.07 -4.27
CA ILE A 127 -6.37 -4.16 -5.04
C ILE A 127 -5.73 -5.13 -4.06
N THR A 128 -6.08 -6.41 -4.19
CA THR A 128 -5.43 -7.50 -3.44
C THR A 128 -4.51 -8.25 -4.39
N THR A 129 -3.20 -8.19 -4.13
CA THR A 129 -2.19 -8.93 -4.88
C THR A 129 -1.55 -10.00 -3.98
N LYS A 130 -1.48 -11.22 -4.50
CA LYS A 130 -0.71 -12.31 -3.89
C LYS A 130 0.63 -12.43 -4.59
N TYR A 131 1.69 -12.63 -3.83
CA TYR A 131 3.06 -12.71 -4.33
C TYR A 131 3.83 -13.83 -3.64
N VAL A 132 4.65 -14.55 -4.38
CA VAL A 132 5.53 -15.59 -3.83
C VAL A 132 6.97 -15.18 -4.09
N VAL A 133 7.77 -15.12 -3.04
CA VAL A 133 9.21 -14.81 -3.16
C VAL A 133 9.88 -15.95 -3.91
N ASN A 134 10.59 -15.62 -4.99
CA ASN A 134 11.31 -16.56 -5.85
C ASN A 134 12.80 -16.18 -5.95
N ASN A 135 13.60 -17.05 -6.56
CA ASN A 135 15.02 -16.78 -6.85
C ASN A 135 15.20 -15.86 -8.05
#